data_AF-A0AAD5KPM9-F1
#
_entry.id   AF-A0AAD5KPM9-F1
#
_cell.length_a   1.000
_cell.length_b   1.000
_cell.length_c   1.000
_cell.angle_alpha   90.00
_cell.angle_beta   90.00
_cell.angle_gamma   90.00
#
_symmetry.space_group_name_H-M   'P 1'
#
loop_
_entity.id
_entity.type
_entity.pdbx_description
1 polymer ?
#
loop_
_entity_poly.entity_id
_entity_poly.type
_entity_poly.pdbx_seq_one_letter_code
_entity_poly.pdbx_strand_id
1 'polypeptide(L)'
;MNLNINKKRKRSISNERKKFRPLKKWKVTNIRPTFVEDRDIIRRLNCNGVTHIVEHIFSYLDYKSLSNAESVSSEWCEILKNERIWKALIKRNILVDPVWRTLFMKFKQPAEGAQPVDGDDVFMTRKVCQDIGKLHQQFVDLMSSSVSLLSSSVKLLSKMLELLRFVGISVAEIYESDHSEED
;
A
#
# COMPACT_ATOMS: atom_id res chain seq x y z
N MET A 1 38.35 -10.21 32.56
CA MET A 1 37.34 -10.18 31.48
C MET A 1 36.15 -11.06 31.87
N ASN A 2 35.01 -10.47 32.21
CA ASN A 2 33.83 -11.16 32.75
C ASN A 2 32.84 -11.51 31.62
N LEU A 3 32.86 -12.75 31.13
CA LEU A 3 31.96 -13.26 30.08
C LEU A 3 30.54 -13.65 30.56
N ASN A 4 30.16 -13.31 31.80
CA ASN A 4 28.96 -13.90 32.43
C ASN A 4 27.69 -13.02 32.43
N ILE A 5 27.73 -11.83 31.81
CA ILE A 5 26.59 -10.89 31.82
C ILE A 5 25.57 -11.19 30.70
N ASN A 6 25.96 -11.93 29.66
CA ASN A 6 25.13 -12.11 28.45
C ASN A 6 24.20 -13.34 28.42
N LYS A 7 24.21 -14.20 29.45
CA LYS A 7 23.30 -15.37 29.52
C LYS A 7 21.94 -15.07 30.15
N LYS A 8 21.80 -13.98 30.93
CA LYS A 8 20.52 -13.63 31.59
C LYS A 8 19.53 -12.92 30.67
N ARG A 9 19.97 -12.11 29.69
CA ARG A 9 19.07 -11.40 28.75
C ARG A 9 18.42 -12.27 27.69
N LYS A 10 18.99 -13.44 27.36
CA LYS A 10 18.40 -14.37 26.37
C LYS A 10 17.33 -15.31 26.93
N ARG A 11 17.18 -15.41 28.26
CA ARG A 11 16.23 -16.34 28.91
C ARG A 11 14.87 -15.71 29.29
N SER A 12 14.72 -14.39 29.22
CA SER A 12 13.43 -13.73 29.55
C SER A 12 12.43 -13.73 28.38
N ILE A 13 12.89 -13.73 27.13
CA ILE A 13 12.00 -13.70 25.95
C ILE A 13 11.37 -15.09 25.66
N SER A 14 11.97 -16.18 26.13
CA SER A 14 11.49 -17.54 25.82
C SER A 14 10.36 -18.03 26.73
N ASN A 15 10.15 -17.41 27.90
CA ASN A 15 9.16 -17.89 28.87
C ASN A 15 7.81 -17.16 28.80
N GLU A 16 7.74 -15.96 28.23
CA GLU A 16 6.44 -15.29 27.97
C GLU A 16 5.69 -15.87 26.76
N ARG A 17 6.39 -16.48 25.80
CA ARG A 17 5.76 -17.16 24.66
C ARG A 17 4.91 -18.38 25.04
N LYS A 18 5.01 -18.86 26.29
CA LYS A 18 4.23 -20.01 26.78
C LYS A 18 2.86 -19.64 27.37
N LYS A 19 2.48 -18.35 27.36
CA LYS A 19 1.14 -17.91 27.77
C LYS A 19 0.19 -17.66 26.59
N PHE A 20 0.56 -18.06 25.38
CA PHE A 20 -0.44 -18.26 24.32
C PHE A 20 -1.15 -19.58 24.59
N ARG A 21 -2.32 -19.49 25.23
CA ARG A 21 -3.32 -20.56 25.05
C ARG A 21 -3.63 -20.56 23.54
N PRO A 22 -3.55 -21.70 22.85
CA PRO A 22 -4.07 -21.76 21.48
C PRO A 22 -5.52 -21.25 21.55
N LEU A 23 -5.85 -20.27 20.71
CA LEU A 23 -7.24 -19.87 20.52
C LEU A 23 -8.01 -21.17 20.31
N LYS A 24 -9.06 -21.40 21.10
CA LYS A 24 -9.95 -22.57 20.92
C LYS A 24 -10.22 -22.65 19.42
N LYS A 25 -9.86 -23.78 18.80
CA LYS A 25 -10.00 -24.00 17.36
C LYS A 25 -11.35 -23.42 16.95
N TRP A 26 -11.33 -22.41 16.08
CA TRP A 26 -12.53 -21.79 15.58
C TRP A 26 -13.33 -22.89 14.89
N LYS A 27 -14.39 -23.36 15.54
CA LYS A 27 -15.36 -24.23 14.91
C LYS A 27 -16.04 -23.33 13.88
N VAL A 28 -15.72 -23.53 12.60
CA VAL A 28 -16.48 -22.95 11.50
C VAL A 28 -17.84 -23.64 11.56
N THR A 29 -18.76 -23.07 12.33
CA THR A 29 -20.15 -23.51 12.34
C THR A 29 -20.77 -23.05 11.02
N ASN A 30 -21.38 -23.98 10.28
CA ASN A 30 -22.14 -23.74 9.04
C ASN A 30 -23.41 -22.88 9.24
N ILE A 31 -23.49 -22.10 10.32
CA ILE A 31 -24.56 -21.16 10.55
C ILE A 31 -24.15 -19.89 9.81
N ARG A 32 -24.91 -19.53 8.76
CA ARG A 32 -24.76 -18.24 8.09
C ARG A 32 -24.81 -17.15 9.18
N PRO A 33 -23.75 -16.39 9.41
CA PRO A 33 -23.79 -15.35 10.42
C PRO A 33 -24.66 -14.22 9.89
N THR A 34 -25.93 -14.21 10.30
CA THR A 34 -26.73 -13.00 10.34
C THR A 34 -26.18 -12.13 11.46
N PHE A 35 -25.94 -10.85 11.17
CA PHE A 35 -25.29 -9.80 11.99
C PHE A 35 -23.80 -9.55 11.72
N VAL A 36 -23.56 -8.48 10.95
CA VAL A 36 -22.27 -7.85 10.66
C VAL A 36 -21.69 -7.16 11.90
N GLU A 37 -22.53 -6.82 12.88
CA GLU A 37 -22.19 -5.98 14.04
C GLU A 37 -21.23 -6.62 15.05
N ASP A 38 -21.23 -7.94 15.21
CA ASP A 38 -20.35 -8.64 16.15
C ASP A 38 -18.89 -8.77 15.64
N ARG A 39 -18.64 -8.44 14.36
CA ARG A 39 -17.31 -8.50 13.74
C ARG A 39 -16.62 -7.15 13.57
N ASP A 40 -17.28 -6.03 13.88
CA ASP A 40 -16.63 -4.72 13.78
C ASP A 40 -15.69 -4.49 14.98
N ILE A 41 -14.43 -4.89 14.80
CA ILE A 41 -13.36 -4.74 15.78
C ILE A 41 -13.11 -3.25 16.06
N ILE A 42 -13.21 -2.39 15.06
CA ILE A 42 -12.93 -0.95 15.19
C ILE A 42 -13.97 -0.30 16.09
N ARG A 43 -15.26 -0.53 15.80
CA ARG A 43 -16.35 -0.04 16.64
C ARG A 43 -16.23 -0.55 18.07
N ARG A 44 -15.98 -1.85 18.26
CA ARG A 44 -15.83 -2.46 19.59
C ARG A 44 -14.67 -1.87 20.38
N LEU A 45 -13.51 -1.67 19.75
CA LEU A 45 -12.36 -1.07 20.43
C LEU A 45 -12.63 0.39 20.78
N ASN A 46 -13.30 1.14 19.89
CA ASN A 46 -13.65 2.53 20.12
C ASN A 46 -14.65 2.69 21.28
N CYS A 47 -15.73 1.89 21.29
CA CYS A 47 -16.74 1.90 22.37
C CYS A 47 -16.16 1.49 23.73
N ASN A 48 -15.16 0.61 23.76
CA ASN A 48 -14.47 0.20 24.99
C ASN A 48 -13.41 1.23 25.46
N GLY A 49 -13.31 2.39 24.82
CA GLY A 49 -12.35 3.45 25.18
C GLY A 49 -10.91 3.16 24.77
N VAL A 50 -10.68 2.14 23.94
CA VAL A 50 -9.34 1.72 23.48
C VAL A 50 -8.99 2.38 22.14
N THR A 51 -9.25 3.69 22.06
CA THR A 51 -9.14 4.51 20.83
C THR A 51 -7.71 4.56 20.29
N HIS A 52 -6.70 4.52 21.15
CA HIS A 52 -5.29 4.53 20.75
C HIS A 52 -4.90 3.31 19.90
N ILE A 53 -5.48 2.13 20.15
CA ILE A 53 -5.23 0.94 19.33
C ILE A 53 -5.89 1.11 17.96
N VAL A 54 -7.08 1.70 17.92
CA VAL A 54 -7.77 2.00 16.66
C VAL A 54 -6.94 2.98 15.81
N GLU A 55 -6.46 4.06 16.41
CA GLU A 55 -5.53 5.00 15.75
C GLU A 55 -4.29 4.27 15.22
N HIS A 56 -3.72 3.37 16.02
CA HIS A 56 -2.54 2.60 15.62
C HIS A 56 -2.85 1.64 14.46
N ILE A 57 -4.01 0.97 14.45
CA ILE A 57 -4.46 0.13 13.32
C ILE A 57 -4.54 0.98 12.04
N PHE A 58 -5.21 2.13 12.10
CA PHE A 58 -5.33 3.02 10.94
C PHE A 58 -3.98 3.60 10.49
N SER A 59 -3.03 3.79 11.40
CA SER A 59 -1.69 4.30 11.06
C SER A 59 -0.87 3.37 10.14
N TYR A 60 -1.21 2.08 10.09
CA TYR A 60 -0.57 1.11 9.19
C TYR A 60 -1.12 1.13 7.76
N LEU A 61 -2.27 1.75 7.54
CA LEU A 61 -2.89 1.76 6.23
C LEU A 61 -2.18 2.73 5.28
N ASP A 62 -2.23 2.40 4.00
CA ASP A 62 -1.87 3.32 2.92
C ASP A 62 -3.04 4.28 2.62
N TYR A 63 -2.75 5.30 1.80
CA TYR A 63 -3.75 6.30 1.46
C TYR A 63 -5.03 5.69 0.86
N LYS A 64 -4.89 4.71 -0.04
CA LYS A 64 -6.03 4.06 -0.70
C LYS A 64 -6.89 3.31 0.30
N SER A 65 -6.28 2.53 1.19
CA SER A 65 -7.02 1.82 2.23
C SER A 65 -7.65 2.76 3.25
N LEU A 66 -6.99 3.88 3.60
CA LEU A 66 -7.56 4.93 4.46
C LEU A 66 -8.78 5.61 3.81
N SER A 67 -8.68 5.95 2.53
CA SER A 67 -9.81 6.52 1.78
C SER A 67 -10.99 5.54 1.69
N ASN A 68 -10.72 4.25 1.49
CA ASN A 68 -11.75 3.21 1.55
C ASN A 68 -12.32 3.05 2.96
N ALA A 69 -11.50 3.22 4.01
CA ALA A 69 -11.94 3.13 5.39
C ALA A 69 -12.93 4.24 5.77
N GLU A 70 -12.80 5.44 5.18
CA GLU A 70 -13.77 6.54 5.38
C GLU A 70 -15.18 6.20 4.85
N SER A 71 -15.30 5.31 3.87
CA SER A 71 -16.59 4.93 3.26
C SER A 71 -17.23 3.67 3.88
N VAL A 72 -16.58 3.05 4.87
CA VAL A 72 -17.10 1.84 5.54
C VAL A 72 -18.32 2.17 6.41
N SER A 73 -18.23 3.19 7.27
CA SER A 73 -19.32 3.63 8.14
C SER A 73 -19.10 5.06 8.63
N SER A 74 -20.16 5.68 9.17
CA SER A 74 -20.07 7.02 9.79
C SER A 74 -19.10 7.03 10.97
N GLU A 75 -19.10 5.99 11.80
CA GLU A 75 -18.19 5.87 12.94
C GLU A 75 -16.71 5.81 12.52
N TRP A 76 -16.40 5.04 11.47
CA TRP A 76 -15.04 5.00 10.92
C TRP A 76 -14.63 6.36 10.35
N CYS A 77 -15.54 7.04 9.65
CA CYS A 77 -15.31 8.38 9.15
C CYS A 77 -15.06 9.40 10.29
N GLU A 78 -15.81 9.33 11.38
CA GLU A 78 -15.59 10.18 12.57
C GLU A 78 -14.22 9.93 13.21
N ILE A 79 -13.82 8.65 13.36
CA ILE A 79 -12.49 8.30 13.88
C ILE A 79 -11.39 8.84 12.96
N LEU A 80 -11.60 8.73 11.64
CA LEU A 80 -10.67 9.23 10.62
C LEU A 80 -10.68 10.76 10.48
N LYS A 81 -11.57 11.50 11.13
CA LYS A 81 -11.41 12.96 11.27
C LYS A 81 -10.21 13.32 12.15
N ASN A 82 -9.70 12.39 12.95
CA ASN A 82 -8.54 12.60 13.80
C ASN A 82 -7.28 12.87 12.98
N GLU A 83 -6.66 14.01 13.24
CA GLU A 83 -5.46 14.48 12.57
C GLU A 83 -4.25 13.55 12.72
N ARG A 84 -4.13 12.87 13.86
CA ARG A 84 -2.95 12.06 14.18
C ARG A 84 -2.70 10.96 13.15
N ILE A 85 -3.77 10.38 12.61
CA ILE A 85 -3.71 9.33 11.60
C ILE A 85 -3.13 9.88 10.29
N TRP A 86 -3.63 11.03 9.83
CA TRP A 86 -3.14 11.69 8.60
C TRP A 86 -1.73 12.25 8.76
N LYS A 87 -1.40 12.84 9.92
CA LYS A 87 -0.04 13.28 10.26
C LYS A 87 0.94 12.10 10.26
N ALA A 88 0.54 10.95 10.79
CA ALA A 88 1.36 9.73 10.77
C ALA A 88 1.58 9.22 9.34
N LEU A 89 0.52 9.20 8.51
CA LEU A 89 0.61 8.82 7.10
C LEU A 89 1.59 9.72 6.33
N ILE A 90 1.44 11.05 6.45
CA ILE A 90 2.34 12.01 5.81
C ILE A 90 3.78 11.81 6.27
N LYS A 91 4.02 11.75 7.58
CA LYS A 91 5.38 11.57 8.14
C LYS A 91 6.03 10.30 7.59
N ARG A 92 5.30 9.18 7.58
CA ARG A 92 5.78 7.92 7.04
C ARG A 92 6.10 8.03 5.55
N ASN A 93 5.18 8.59 4.77
CA ASN A 93 5.35 8.62 3.32
C ASN A 93 6.42 9.61 2.85
N ILE A 94 6.63 10.74 3.53
CA ILE A 94 7.72 11.68 3.21
C ILE A 94 9.11 11.06 3.45
N LEU A 95 9.22 10.15 4.41
CA LEU A 95 10.46 9.45 4.72
C LEU A 95 10.77 8.35 3.71
N VAL A 96 9.74 7.61 3.29
CA VAL A 96 9.87 6.46 2.39
C VAL A 96 9.90 6.87 0.92
N ASP A 97 9.09 7.87 0.54
CA ASP A 97 8.82 8.23 -0.84
C ASP A 97 9.23 9.69 -1.14
N PRO A 98 10.25 9.90 -1.99
CA PRO A 98 10.67 11.24 -2.43
C PRO A 98 9.57 12.04 -3.13
N VAL A 99 8.65 11.39 -3.86
CA VAL A 99 7.54 12.07 -4.55
C VAL A 99 6.60 12.70 -3.54
N TRP A 100 6.25 11.96 -2.49
CA TRP A 100 5.45 12.48 -1.39
C TRP A 100 6.11 13.69 -0.71
N ARG A 101 7.43 13.64 -0.50
CA ARG A 101 8.19 14.77 0.05
C ARG A 101 8.09 16.01 -0.83
N THR A 102 8.35 15.86 -2.12
CA THR A 102 8.32 16.99 -3.07
C THR A 102 6.92 17.58 -3.18
N LEU A 103 5.88 16.74 -3.28
CA LEU A 103 4.49 17.20 -3.32
C LEU A 103 4.12 17.92 -2.03
N PHE A 104 4.42 17.34 -0.87
CA PHE A 104 4.13 17.96 0.42
C PHE A 104 4.79 19.33 0.57
N MET A 105 6.04 19.48 0.16
CA MET A 105 6.71 20.79 0.20
C MET A 105 6.03 21.82 -0.70
N LYS A 106 5.52 21.42 -1.86
CA LYS A 106 4.75 22.32 -2.74
C LYS A 106 3.40 22.73 -2.13
N PHE A 107 2.68 21.79 -1.53
CA PHE A 107 1.38 22.07 -0.91
C PHE A 107 1.48 22.81 0.43
N LYS A 108 2.60 22.68 1.14
CA LYS A 108 2.84 23.34 2.43
C LYS A 108 3.34 24.78 2.28
N GLN A 109 3.82 25.21 1.11
CA GLN A 109 4.28 26.59 0.94
C GLN A 109 3.14 27.56 1.28
N PRO A 110 3.29 28.41 2.30
CA PRO A 110 2.31 29.43 2.57
C PRO A 110 2.39 30.44 1.42
N ALA A 111 1.23 30.86 0.91
CA ALA A 111 1.17 32.10 0.14
C ALA A 111 1.85 33.19 0.98
N GLU A 112 2.87 33.83 0.43
CA GLU A 112 3.69 34.82 1.13
C GLU A 112 2.79 35.79 1.93
N GLY A 113 2.81 35.69 3.27
CA GLY A 113 2.15 36.66 4.16
C GLY A 113 1.00 36.17 5.06
N ALA A 114 0.57 34.90 5.03
CA ALA A 114 -0.52 34.43 5.91
C ALA A 114 -0.01 33.90 7.27
N GLN A 115 -0.46 34.48 8.39
CA GLN A 115 -0.23 33.92 9.71
C GLN A 115 -1.03 32.64 9.94
N PRO A 116 -0.47 31.63 10.63
CA PRO A 116 -1.16 30.36 10.87
C PRO A 116 -2.26 30.56 11.93
N VAL A 117 -3.52 30.38 11.51
CA VAL A 117 -4.65 30.23 12.42
C VAL A 117 -4.62 28.79 12.95
N ASP A 118 -4.52 28.64 14.26
CA ASP A 118 -4.25 27.37 14.98
C ASP A 118 -5.29 26.25 14.73
N GLY A 119 -6.45 26.59 14.15
CA GLY A 119 -7.49 25.64 13.75
C GLY A 119 -7.41 25.14 12.30
N ASP A 120 -6.77 25.89 11.40
CA ASP A 120 -6.71 25.54 9.98
C ASP A 120 -5.73 24.38 9.71
N ASP A 121 -4.69 24.23 10.54
CA ASP A 121 -3.64 23.21 10.34
C ASP A 121 -4.20 21.77 10.34
N VAL A 122 -5.27 21.51 11.10
CA VAL A 122 -5.94 20.20 11.21
C VAL A 122 -6.62 19.81 9.89
N PHE A 123 -7.47 20.69 9.39
CA PHE A 123 -8.20 20.46 8.14
C PHE A 123 -7.24 20.49 6.96
N MET A 124 -6.28 21.41 6.98
CA MET A 124 -5.24 21.52 5.97
C MET A 124 -4.37 20.27 5.91
N THR A 125 -3.98 19.67 7.04
CA THR A 125 -3.16 18.45 7.03
C THR A 125 -3.88 17.26 6.42
N ARG A 126 -5.17 17.05 6.77
CA ARG A 126 -5.98 15.98 6.16
C ARG A 126 -6.20 16.23 4.67
N LYS A 127 -6.58 17.46 4.30
CA LYS A 127 -6.86 17.83 2.91
C LYS A 127 -5.63 17.70 2.03
N VAL A 128 -4.49 18.22 2.48
CA VAL A 128 -3.19 18.05 1.81
C VAL A 128 -2.83 16.58 1.68
N CYS A 129 -3.05 15.77 2.73
CA CYS A 129 -2.81 14.33 2.63
C CYS A 129 -3.69 13.66 1.58
N GLN A 130 -4.97 14.04 1.50
CA GLN A 130 -5.92 13.51 0.53
C GLN A 130 -5.54 13.91 -0.90
N ASP A 131 -5.18 15.17 -1.12
CA ASP A 131 -4.82 15.68 -2.44
C ASP A 131 -3.52 15.04 -2.95
N ILE A 132 -2.48 14.96 -2.09
CA ILE A 132 -1.22 14.27 -2.42
C ILE A 132 -1.47 12.78 -2.66
N GLY A 133 -2.21 12.13 -1.75
CA GLY A 133 -2.49 10.71 -1.84
C GLY A 133 -3.25 10.35 -3.11
N LYS A 134 -4.25 11.16 -3.50
CA LYS A 134 -5.03 10.97 -4.72
C LYS A 134 -4.14 11.07 -5.96
N LEU A 135 -3.32 12.11 -6.04
CA LEU A 135 -2.40 12.30 -7.16
C LEU A 135 -1.37 11.17 -7.26
N HIS A 136 -0.78 10.79 -6.12
CA HIS A 136 0.16 9.69 -6.04
C HIS A 136 -0.48 8.36 -6.50
N GLN A 137 -1.71 8.07 -6.05
CA GLN A 137 -2.42 6.85 -6.45
C GLN A 137 -2.73 6.84 -7.95
N GLN A 138 -3.15 7.97 -8.53
CA GLN A 138 -3.37 8.09 -9.98
C GLN A 138 -2.09 7.81 -10.77
N PHE A 139 -0.94 8.31 -10.30
CA PHE A 139 0.35 8.02 -10.90
C PHE A 139 0.70 6.52 -10.82
N VAL A 140 0.52 5.89 -9.65
CA VAL A 140 0.75 4.45 -9.48
C VAL A 140 -0.15 3.62 -10.40
N ASP A 141 -1.43 3.98 -10.51
CA ASP A 141 -2.40 3.29 -11.37
C ASP A 141 -2.03 3.44 -12.86
N LEU A 142 -1.55 4.62 -13.27
CA LEU A 142 -1.04 4.87 -14.62
C LEU A 142 0.20 4.00 -14.93
N MET A 143 1.16 3.95 -14.01
CA MET A 143 2.38 3.13 -14.16
C MET A 143 2.05 1.64 -14.21
N SER A 144 1.10 1.18 -13.40
CA SER A 144 0.62 -0.22 -13.44
C SER A 144 -0.02 -0.55 -14.80
N SER A 145 -0.80 0.38 -15.34
CA SER A 145 -1.46 0.22 -16.64
C SER A 145 -0.43 0.18 -17.79
N SER A 146 0.58 1.05 -17.76
CA SER A 146 1.63 1.07 -18.79
C SER A 146 2.47 -0.22 -18.80
N VAL A 147 2.85 -0.72 -17.62
CA VAL A 147 3.55 -2.01 -17.50
C VAL A 147 2.70 -3.17 -18.02
N SER A 148 1.39 -3.15 -17.75
CA SER A 148 0.45 -4.17 -18.23
C SER A 148 0.31 -4.15 -19.76
N LEU A 149 0.27 -2.96 -20.36
CA LEU A 149 0.26 -2.77 -21.81
C LEU A 149 1.55 -3.31 -22.44
N LEU A 150 2.72 -2.92 -21.92
CA LEU A 150 4.01 -3.43 -22.40
C LEU A 150 4.10 -4.96 -22.29
N SER A 151 3.66 -5.55 -21.18
CA SER A 151 3.62 -7.01 -21.01
C SER A 151 2.75 -7.68 -22.09
N SER A 152 1.61 -7.07 -22.41
CA SER A 152 0.70 -7.58 -23.43
C SER A 152 1.30 -7.48 -24.84
N SER A 153 1.95 -6.36 -25.16
CA SER A 153 2.66 -6.17 -26.42
C SER A 153 3.79 -7.17 -26.62
N VAL A 154 4.60 -7.43 -25.58
CA VAL A 154 5.67 -8.43 -25.63
C VAL A 154 5.10 -9.84 -25.88
N LYS A 155 3.98 -10.19 -25.23
CA LYS A 155 3.29 -11.47 -25.47
C LYS A 155 2.77 -11.59 -26.91
N LEU A 156 2.24 -10.50 -27.49
CA LEU A 156 1.78 -10.49 -28.87
C LEU A 156 2.94 -10.68 -29.85
N LEU A 157 4.04 -9.96 -29.65
CA LEU A 157 5.24 -10.12 -30.48
C LEU A 157 5.81 -11.54 -30.41
N SER A 158 5.85 -12.15 -29.22
CA SER A 158 6.26 -13.55 -29.05
C SER A 158 5.37 -14.50 -29.87
N LYS A 159 4.05 -14.33 -29.82
CA LYS A 159 3.10 -15.13 -30.61
C LYS A 159 3.27 -14.91 -32.11
N MET A 160 3.51 -13.67 -32.55
CA MET A 160 3.77 -13.38 -33.95
C MET A 160 5.05 -14.05 -34.46
N LEU A 161 6.12 -14.04 -33.66
CA LEU A 161 7.37 -14.74 -33.98
C LEU A 161 7.19 -16.26 -34.07
N GLU A 162 6.41 -16.85 -33.16
CA GLU A 162 6.05 -18.27 -33.22
C GLU A 162 5.27 -18.61 -34.49
N LEU A 163 4.30 -17.77 -34.89
CA LEU A 163 3.55 -17.94 -36.13
C LEU A 163 4.43 -17.80 -37.38
N LEU A 164 5.33 -16.81 -37.42
CA LEU A 164 6.29 -16.64 -38.52
C LEU A 164 7.21 -17.85 -38.65
N ARG A 165 7.65 -18.42 -37.53
CA ARG A 165 8.43 -19.66 -37.51
C ARG A 165 7.62 -20.86 -38.01
N PHE A 166 6.33 -20.94 -37.69
CA PHE A 166 5.44 -22.02 -38.14
C PHE A 166 5.09 -21.91 -39.63
N VAL A 167 4.87 -20.70 -40.14
CA VAL A 167 4.56 -20.42 -41.55
C VAL A 167 5.78 -20.62 -42.47
N GLY A 168 6.97 -20.84 -41.91
CA GLY A 168 8.14 -21.24 -42.69
C GLY A 168 8.69 -20.10 -43.53
N ILE A 169 8.81 -18.89 -42.97
CA ILE A 169 9.76 -17.92 -43.54
C ILE A 169 11.17 -18.43 -43.20
N SER A 170 11.67 -19.35 -44.02
CA SER A 170 13.09 -19.63 -44.18
C SER A 170 13.72 -18.38 -44.78
N VAL A 171 14.15 -17.45 -43.93
CA VAL A 171 15.06 -16.33 -44.31
C VAL A 171 16.37 -16.87 -44.93
N ALA A 172 16.61 -18.19 -44.89
CA ALA A 172 17.78 -18.86 -45.40
C ALA A 172 17.84 -19.02 -46.94
N GLU A 173 16.76 -18.89 -47.72
CA GLU A 173 16.83 -19.19 -49.17
C GLU A 173 17.09 -17.97 -50.08
N ILE A 174 17.23 -16.75 -49.54
CA ILE A 174 17.38 -15.54 -50.37
C ILE A 174 18.85 -15.19 -50.68
N TYR A 175 19.84 -15.82 -50.02
CA TYR A 175 21.27 -15.47 -50.18
C TYR A 175 22.11 -16.48 -50.97
N GLU A 176 21.57 -17.62 -51.40
CA GLU A 176 22.37 -18.70 -52.00
C GLU A 176 22.18 -18.84 -53.52
N SER A 177 21.56 -17.86 -54.18
CA SER A 177 21.21 -17.94 -55.61
C SER A 177 21.95 -16.95 -56.51
N ASP A 178 23.09 -16.38 -56.09
CA ASP A 178 23.85 -15.42 -56.91
C ASP A 178 25.36 -15.73 -57.03
N HIS A 179 25.83 -16.92 -56.61
CA HIS A 179 27.24 -17.34 -56.74
C HIS A 179 27.38 -18.75 -57.34
N SER A 180 26.78 -18.97 -58.52
CA SER A 180 27.18 -20.07 -59.39
C SER A 180 26.78 -19.82 -60.84
N GLU A 181 27.52 -18.92 -61.51
CA GLU A 181 27.76 -19.00 -62.95
C GLU A 181 29.25 -18.65 -63.19
N GLU A 182 30.11 -19.66 -63.07
CA GLU A 182 31.37 -19.75 -63.81
C GLU A 182 31.12 -20.71 -64.98
N ASP A 183 31.26 -20.21 -66.21
CA ASP A 183 32.12 -20.77 -67.28
C ASP A 183 32.11 -19.84 -68.52
#